data_AF-A0A7C5X2L4-F1
#
_entry.id   AF-A0A7C5X2L4-F1
#
_cell.length_a   1.000
_cell.length_b   1.000
_cell.length_c   1.000
_cell.angle_alpha   90.00
_cell.angle_beta   90.00
_cell.angle_gamma   90.00
#
_symmetry.space_group_name_H-M   'P 1'
#
loop_
_entity.id
_entity.type
_entity.pdbx_description
1 polymer ?
#
loop_
_entity_poly.entity_id
_entity_poly.type
_entity_poly.pdbx_seq_one_letter_code
_entity_poly.pdbx_strand_id
1 'polypeptide(L)'
;MVSSEKTELVKHRSELDEFIREQMNIFREIALKVKDYFDTFLMEAGMDDLDQVDKSFYYAFILEISRSIFINWSVYKRHKEGIRQDRNNGLRSY
;
A
#
# COMPACT_ATOMS: atom_id res chain seq x y z
N MET A 1 -10.91 -34.00 19.85
CA MET A 1 -9.80 -33.02 19.73
C MET A 1 -9.66 -32.44 18.31
N VAL A 2 -9.97 -33.20 17.24
CA VAL A 2 -9.90 -32.74 15.82
C VAL A 2 -10.78 -31.52 15.47
N SER A 3 -11.83 -31.23 16.24
CA SER A 3 -12.70 -30.07 16.00
C SER A 3 -12.01 -28.73 16.35
N SER A 4 -11.18 -28.71 17.39
CA SER A 4 -10.52 -27.50 17.87
C SER A 4 -9.50 -26.97 16.87
N GLU A 5 -8.65 -27.84 16.35
CA GLU A 5 -7.62 -27.48 15.36
C GLU A 5 -8.23 -27.01 14.03
N LYS A 6 -9.33 -27.62 13.58
CA LYS A 6 -10.03 -27.17 12.37
C LYS A 6 -10.63 -25.78 12.56
N THR A 7 -11.17 -25.48 13.74
CA THR A 7 -11.73 -24.16 14.05
C THR A 7 -10.64 -23.08 14.10
N GLU A 8 -9.48 -23.37 14.68
CA GLU A 8 -8.34 -22.44 14.69
C GLU A 8 -7.78 -22.18 13.29
N LEU A 9 -7.65 -23.22 12.46
CA LEU A 9 -7.22 -23.06 11.06
C LEU A 9 -8.19 -22.22 10.23
N VAL A 10 -9.50 -22.35 10.46
CA VAL A 10 -10.51 -21.51 9.80
C VAL A 10 -10.40 -20.06 10.26
N LYS A 11 -10.20 -19.83 11.56
CA LYS A 11 -10.00 -18.50 12.12
C LYS A 11 -8.77 -17.80 11.55
N HIS A 12 -7.62 -18.49 11.51
CA HIS A 12 -6.39 -17.92 10.95
C HIS A 12 -6.50 -17.60 9.46
N ARG A 13 -7.24 -18.42 8.68
CA ARG A 13 -7.53 -18.08 7.28
C ARG A 13 -8.40 -16.83 7.15
N SER A 14 -9.40 -16.67 8.01
CA SER A 14 -10.25 -15.46 8.02
C SER A 14 -9.44 -14.22 8.36
N GLU A 15 -8.58 -14.28 9.38
CA GLU A 15 -7.70 -13.18 9.78
C GLU A 15 -6.73 -12.79 8.66
N LEU A 16 -6.16 -13.79 7.97
CA LEU A 16 -5.29 -13.55 6.82
C LEU A 16 -6.04 -12.87 5.67
N ASP A 17 -7.25 -13.34 5.33
CA ASP A 17 -8.06 -12.78 4.27
C ASP A 17 -8.46 -11.32 4.56
N GLU A 18 -8.80 -11.01 5.81
CA GLU A 18 -9.09 -9.65 6.26
C GLU A 18 -7.85 -8.76 6.13
N PHE A 19 -6.70 -9.22 6.63
CA PHE A 19 -5.43 -8.52 6.49
C PHE A 19 -5.09 -8.23 5.01
N ILE A 20 -5.21 -9.24 4.13
CA ILE A 20 -4.97 -9.09 2.69
C ILE A 20 -5.93 -8.05 2.09
N ARG A 21 -7.22 -8.09 2.43
CA ARG A 21 -8.19 -7.08 1.94
C ARG A 21 -7.80 -5.68 2.33
N GLU A 22 -7.40 -5.46 3.58
CA GLU A 22 -6.94 -4.16 4.05
C GLU A 22 -5.71 -3.69 3.27
N GLN A 23 -4.71 -4.56 3.08
CA GLN A 23 -3.52 -4.21 2.31
C GLN A 23 -3.86 -3.89 0.84
N MET A 24 -4.77 -4.66 0.23
CA MET A 24 -5.21 -4.44 -1.15
C MET A 24 -5.97 -3.13 -1.32
N ASN A 25 -6.74 -2.69 -0.33
CA ASN A 25 -7.40 -1.38 -0.36
C ASN A 25 -6.37 -0.24 -0.36
N ILE A 26 -5.37 -0.31 0.51
CA ILE A 26 -4.28 0.69 0.56
C ILE A 26 -3.51 0.68 -0.76
N PHE A 27 -3.15 -0.50 -1.27
CA PHE A 27 -2.44 -0.64 -2.53
C PHE A 27 -3.24 -0.05 -3.70
N ARG A 28 -4.56 -0.31 -3.77
CA ARG A 28 -5.45 0.26 -4.79
C ARG A 28 -5.44 1.79 -4.76
N GLU A 29 -5.54 2.39 -3.59
CA GLU A 29 -5.49 3.85 -3.46
C GLU A 29 -4.16 4.44 -3.93
N ILE A 30 -3.05 3.79 -3.57
CA ILE A 30 -1.71 4.18 -4.05
C ILE A 30 -1.64 4.06 -5.57
N ALA A 31 -2.05 2.92 -6.13
CA ALA A 31 -1.95 2.66 -7.56
C ALA A 31 -2.76 3.63 -8.41
N LEU A 32 -3.97 4.00 -7.97
CA LEU A 32 -4.77 5.02 -8.66
C LEU A 32 -4.09 6.38 -8.63
N LYS A 33 -3.53 6.80 -7.48
CA LYS A 33 -2.79 8.06 -7.40
C LYS A 33 -1.54 8.07 -8.26
N VAL A 34 -0.78 6.97 -8.24
CA VAL A 34 0.42 6.80 -9.07
C VAL A 34 0.07 6.88 -10.55
N LYS A 35 -1.02 6.22 -10.96
CA LYS A 35 -1.54 6.30 -12.33
C LYS A 35 -1.80 7.77 -12.72
N ASP A 36 -2.54 8.51 -11.92
CA ASP A 36 -2.88 9.91 -12.23
C ASP A 36 -1.64 10.80 -12.33
N TYR A 37 -0.65 10.61 -11.44
CA TYR A 37 0.63 11.33 -11.52
C TYR A 37 1.42 10.95 -12.78
N PHE A 38 1.45 9.68 -13.14
CA PHE A 38 2.19 9.20 -14.29
C PHE A 38 1.56 9.65 -15.61
N ASP A 39 0.22 9.61 -15.71
CA ASP A 39 -0.50 10.13 -16.87
C ASP A 39 -0.24 11.63 -17.06
N THR A 40 -0.23 12.40 -15.96
CA THR A 40 0.11 13.83 -15.99
C THR A 40 1.54 14.04 -16.48
N PHE A 41 2.49 13.27 -15.96
CA PHE A 41 3.89 13.32 -16.39
C PHE A 41 4.08 13.00 -17.87
N LEU A 42 3.39 11.97 -18.39
CA LEU A 42 3.45 11.61 -19.81
C LEU A 42 2.88 12.73 -20.68
N MET A 43 1.75 13.33 -20.28
CA MET A 43 1.16 14.47 -20.97
C MET A 43 2.11 15.67 -20.99
N GLU A 44 2.71 16.03 -19.85
CA GLU A 44 3.69 17.12 -19.76
C GLU A 44 4.96 16.87 -20.60
N ALA A 45 5.35 15.61 -20.77
CA ALA A 45 6.47 15.21 -21.61
C ALA A 45 6.14 15.16 -23.11
N GLY A 46 4.89 15.43 -23.51
CA GLY A 46 4.43 15.27 -24.89
C GLY A 46 4.37 13.81 -25.36
N MET A 47 4.18 12.88 -24.41
CA MET A 47 4.00 11.44 -24.61
C MET A 47 2.54 11.03 -24.35
N ASP A 48 1.60 11.87 -24.76
CA ASP A 48 0.16 11.70 -24.60
C ASP A 48 -0.43 10.60 -25.51
N ASP A 49 0.30 10.22 -26.55
CA ASP A 49 -0.05 9.10 -27.43
C ASP A 49 0.30 7.75 -26.77
N LEU A 50 -0.53 7.35 -25.79
CA LEU A 50 -0.40 6.12 -25.00
C LEU A 50 -0.41 4.83 -25.86
N ASP A 51 -0.82 4.91 -27.12
CA ASP A 51 -0.71 3.79 -28.07
C ASP A 51 0.76 3.52 -28.49
N GLN A 52 1.68 4.48 -28.28
CA GLN A 52 3.12 4.30 -28.50
C GLN A 52 3.85 3.72 -27.29
N VAL A 53 3.27 3.80 -26.10
CA VAL A 53 3.85 3.20 -24.88
C VAL A 53 3.32 1.77 -24.76
N ASP A 54 4.23 0.80 -24.69
CA ASP A 54 3.83 -0.59 -24.45
C ASP A 54 2.96 -0.67 -23.18
N LYS A 55 1.70 -1.07 -23.33
CA LYS A 55 0.75 -1.21 -22.20
C LYS A 55 1.31 -2.08 -21.08
N SER A 56 2.13 -3.07 -21.43
CA SER A 56 2.83 -3.92 -20.45
C SER A 56 3.82 -3.11 -19.62
N PHE A 57 4.57 -2.20 -20.25
CA PHE A 57 5.48 -1.29 -19.56
C PHE A 57 4.71 -0.33 -18.65
N TYR A 58 3.63 0.28 -19.16
CA TYR A 58 2.80 1.20 -18.39
C TYR A 58 2.28 0.55 -17.10
N TYR A 59 1.68 -0.64 -17.20
CA TYR A 59 1.18 -1.36 -16.02
C TYR A 59 2.31 -1.81 -15.10
N ALA A 60 3.41 -2.33 -15.64
CA ALA A 60 4.56 -2.74 -14.84
C ALA A 60 5.13 -1.56 -14.04
N PHE A 61 5.23 -0.39 -14.66
CA PHE A 61 5.74 0.82 -14.03
C PHE A 61 4.83 1.31 -12.90
N ILE A 62 3.51 1.35 -13.13
CA ILE A 62 2.54 1.69 -12.09
C ILE A 62 2.66 0.73 -10.91
N LEU A 63 2.70 -0.58 -11.16
CA LEU A 63 2.79 -1.59 -10.11
C LEU A 63 4.09 -1.48 -9.31
N GLU A 64 5.22 -1.26 -9.98
CA GLU A 64 6.54 -1.15 -9.36
C GLU A 64 6.65 0.09 -8.46
N ILE A 65 6.19 1.25 -8.95
CA ILE A 65 6.15 2.46 -8.13
C ILE A 65 5.18 2.30 -6.97
N SER A 66 4.00 1.73 -7.22
CA SER A 66 2.98 1.52 -6.17
C SER A 66 3.52 0.64 -5.04
N ARG A 67 4.22 -0.44 -5.40
CA ARG A 67 4.88 -1.33 -4.43
C ARG A 67 5.93 -0.59 -3.61
N SER A 68 6.78 0.21 -4.27
CA SER A 68 7.83 0.99 -3.60
C SER A 68 7.25 2.01 -2.61
N ILE A 69 6.21 2.75 -3.03
CA ILE A 69 5.50 3.72 -2.17
C ILE A 69 4.84 3.00 -1.00
N PHE A 70 4.18 1.86 -1.23
CA PHE A 70 3.53 1.10 -0.17
C PHE A 70 4.53 0.69 0.92
N ILE A 71 5.68 0.13 0.55
CA ILE A 71 6.73 -0.27 1.51
C ILE A 71 7.26 0.94 2.28
N ASN A 72 7.61 2.02 1.57
CA ASN A 72 8.16 3.23 2.19
C ASN A 72 7.13 3.91 3.11
N TRP A 73 5.86 3.91 2.74
CA TRP A 73 4.77 4.40 3.57
C TRP A 73 4.63 3.59 4.84
N SER A 74 4.68 2.25 4.76
CA SER A 74 4.64 1.40 5.95
C SER A 74 5.80 1.70 6.91
N VAL A 75 7.01 1.96 6.39
CA VAL A 75 8.17 2.38 7.19
C VAL A 75 7.94 3.76 7.82
N TYR A 76 7.56 4.75 7.01
CA TYR A 76 7.30 6.12 7.45
C TYR A 76 6.23 6.18 8.55
N LYS A 77 5.13 5.44 8.38
CA LYS A 77 4.02 5.38 9.34
C LYS A 77 4.51 4.89 10.70
N ARG A 78 5.29 3.80 10.75
CA ARG A 78 5.87 3.28 12.00
C ARG A 78 6.76 4.30 12.70
N HIS A 79 7.64 4.98 11.95
CA HIS A 79 8.49 6.02 12.53
C HIS A 79 7.67 7.20 13.06
N LYS A 80 6.69 7.68 12.29
CA LYS A 80 5.83 8.80 12.69
C LYS A 80 4.98 8.47 13.92
N GLU A 81 4.44 7.26 14.00
CA GLU A 81 3.65 6.79 15.14
C GLU A 81 4.51 6.58 16.40
N GLY A 82 5.72 6.04 16.26
CA GLY A 82 6.69 5.95 17.37
C GLY A 82 7.06 7.33 17.92
N ILE A 83 7.38 8.29 17.04
CA ILE A 83 7.65 9.69 17.44
C ILE A 83 6.44 10.33 18.13
N ARG A 84 5.21 9.98 17.71
CA ARG A 84 3.98 10.50 18.33
C ARG A 84 3.74 9.93 19.73
N GLN A 85 4.07 8.66 19.96
CA GLN A 85 3.95 8.03 21.28
C GLN A 85 4.96 8.61 22.27
N ASP A 86 6.20 8.87 21.84
CA ASP A 86 7.23 9.47 22.70
C ASP A 86 6.87 10.90 23.12
N ARG A 87 6.32 11.72 22.20
CA ARG A 87 5.86 13.08 22.53
C ARG A 87 4.68 13.08 23.51
N ASN A 88 3.72 12.17 23.34
CA ASN A 88 2.56 12.09 24.23
C ASN A 88 2.93 11.59 25.64
N ASN A 89 3.96 10.76 25.75
CA ASN A 89 4.48 10.33 27.05
C ASN A 89 5.25 11.46 27.76
N GLY A 90 6.03 12.27 27.03
CA GLY A 90 6.74 13.43 27.60
C GLY A 90 5.82 14.58 28.09
N LEU A 91 4.60 14.67 27.55
CA LEU A 91 3.59 15.67 27.94
C LEU A 91 2.76 15.26 29.17
N ARG A 92 2.81 13.99 29.59
CA ARG A 92 2.07 13.48 30.77
C ARG A 92 2.90 13.48 32.06
N SER A 93 4.13 13.99 32.04
CA SER A 93 5.08 13.93 33.16
C SER A 93 5.26 15.25 33.94
N TYR A 94 4.31 16.18 33.86
CA TYR A 94 4.31 17.41 34.67
C TYR A 94 2.97 17.62 35.36
#